data_AF-A0AAW6YM42-F1
#
_entry.id   AF-A0AAW6YM42-F1
#
_cell.length_a   1.000
_cell.length_b   1.000
_cell.length_c   1.000
_cell.angle_alpha   90.00
_cell.angle_beta   90.00
_cell.angle_gamma   90.00
#
_symmetry.space_group_name_H-M   'P 1'
#
loop_
_entity.id
_entity.type
_entity.pdbx_description
1 polymer ?
#
loop_
_entity_poly.entity_id
_entity_poly.type
_entity_poly.pdbx_seq_one_letter_code
_entity_poly.pdbx_strand_id
1 'polypeptide(L)' 'APDNSGDKYIKRVIGMPGDKVEYRDNQLYINDQAYDEPYLNELKAENPGKLVTDNFTIEKVPEDSYFVMGDNREVSK' A
#
# COMPACT_ATOMS: atom_id res chain seq x y z
N ALA A 1 -8.71 -4.59 -7.77
CA ALA A 1 -8.83 -5.68 -8.79
C ALA A 1 -9.23 -5.04 -10.12
N PRO A 2 -9.09 -5.72 -11.27
CA PRO A 2 -9.51 -5.15 -12.54
C PRO A 2 -10.97 -4.71 -12.57
N ASP A 3 -11.22 -3.50 -13.07
CA ASP A 3 -12.58 -2.97 -13.26
C ASP A 3 -13.27 -3.65 -14.44
N ASN A 4 -12.52 -4.09 -15.46
CA ASN A 4 -13.02 -4.89 -16.60
C ASN A 4 -12.25 -6.20 -16.78
N SER A 5 -12.96 -7.22 -17.25
CA SER A 5 -12.35 -8.51 -17.62
C SER A 5 -11.40 -8.34 -18.81
N GLY A 6 -10.13 -8.71 -18.61
CA GLY A 6 -9.07 -8.62 -19.63
C GLY A 6 -8.05 -7.50 -19.41
N ASP A 7 -8.33 -6.55 -18.52
CA ASP A 7 -7.41 -5.45 -18.21
C ASP A 7 -6.23 -5.94 -17.35
N LYS A 8 -5.02 -5.49 -17.72
CA LYS A 8 -3.79 -5.76 -16.97
C LYS A 8 -3.47 -4.58 -16.08
N TYR A 9 -3.20 -4.86 -14.80
CA TYR A 9 -2.82 -3.85 -13.82
C TYR A 9 -1.38 -4.07 -13.39
N ILE A 10 -0.64 -2.97 -13.24
CA ILE A 10 0.67 -2.95 -12.60
C ILE A 10 0.48 -2.32 -11.23
N LYS A 11 0.76 -3.09 -10.18
CA LYS A 11 0.69 -2.68 -8.77
C LYS A 11 1.90 -3.24 -8.04
N ARG A 12 2.26 -2.65 -6.90
CA ARG A 12 3.29 -3.13 -6.00
C ARG A 12 2.69 -4.08 -4.96
N VAL A 13 3.35 -5.20 -4.70
CA VAL A 13 3.03 -6.07 -3.56
C VAL A 13 3.49 -5.38 -2.28
N ILE A 14 2.57 -5.17 -1.36
CA ILE A 14 2.80 -4.55 -0.06
C ILE A 14 2.77 -5.60 1.06
N GLY A 15 1.92 -6.61 0.97
CA GLY A 15 1.83 -7.69 1.95
C GLY A 15 1.73 -9.06 1.29
N MET A 16 2.48 -10.02 1.83
CA MET A 16 2.49 -11.43 1.45
C MET A 16 1.42 -12.21 2.24
N PRO A 17 1.03 -13.43 1.81
CA PRO A 17 0.16 -14.28 2.61
C PRO A 17 0.65 -14.40 4.07
N GLY A 18 -0.25 -14.13 5.02
CA GLY A 18 0.04 -14.20 6.44
C GLY A 18 0.57 -12.92 7.09
N ASP A 19 0.97 -11.92 6.30
CA ASP A 19 1.46 -10.65 6.86
C ASP A 19 0.33 -9.85 7.52
N LYS A 20 0.64 -9.19 8.63
CA LYS A 20 -0.12 -8.04 9.11
C LYS A 20 0.42 -6.78 8.42
N VAL A 21 -0.47 -5.98 7.84
CA VAL A 21 -0.11 -4.72 7.16
C VAL A 21 -0.84 -3.59 7.84
N GLU A 22 -0.11 -2.60 8.33
CA GLU A 22 -0.68 -1.41 8.95
C GLU A 22 -0.08 -0.17 8.29
N TYR A 23 -0.95 0.78 7.96
CA TYR A 23 -0.54 2.15 7.67
C TYR A 23 -1.03 3.06 8.77
N ARG A 24 -0.10 3.83 9.33
CA ARG A 24 -0.42 4.92 10.24
C ARG A 24 0.50 6.10 9.96
N ASP A 25 -0.09 7.28 9.82
CA ASP A 25 0.62 8.55 9.66
C ASP A 25 1.67 8.51 8.53
N ASN A 26 1.27 8.04 7.34
CA ASN A 26 2.12 7.85 6.15
C ASN A 26 3.28 6.84 6.30
N GLN A 27 3.32 6.06 7.37
CA GLN A 27 4.31 5.03 7.60
C GLN A 27 3.68 3.65 7.44
N LEU A 28 4.26 2.84 6.56
CA LEU A 28 3.94 1.44 6.40
C LEU A 28 4.60 0.61 7.51
N TYR A 29 3.87 -0.34 8.05
CA TYR A 29 4.34 -1.38 8.94
C TYR A 29 3.93 -2.74 8.40
N ILE A 30 4.88 -3.67 8.35
CA ILE A 30 4.65 -5.08 7.99
C ILE A 30 5.06 -5.90 9.20
N ASN A 31 4.13 -6.70 9.73
CA ASN A 31 4.34 -7.48 10.96
C ASN A 31 4.89 -6.63 12.11
N ASP A 32 4.28 -5.47 12.32
CA ASP A 32 4.64 -4.46 13.33
C ASP A 32 6.02 -3.81 13.16
N GLN A 33 6.72 -4.07 12.04
CA GLN A 33 8.01 -3.45 11.71
C GLN A 33 7.83 -2.33 10.69
N ALA A 34 8.38 -1.15 10.99
CA ALA A 34 8.35 -0.02 10.06
C ALA A 34 9.12 -0.35 8.77
N TYR A 35 8.51 -0.07 7.63
CA TYR A 35 9.08 -0.30 6.32
C TYR A 35 9.23 1.02 5.55
N ASP A 36 10.43 1.31 5.07
CA ASP A 36 10.67 2.53 4.30
C ASP A 36 10.20 2.37 2.84
N GLU A 37 9.62 3.43 2.30
CA GLU A 37 9.11 3.46 0.92
C GLU A 37 9.74 4.60 0.13
N PRO A 38 11.02 4.48 -0.25
CA PRO A 38 11.72 5.53 -0.99
C PRO A 38 11.02 5.93 -2.30
N TYR A 39 10.26 5.01 -2.89
CA TYR A 39 9.49 5.22 -4.12
C TYR A 39 8.29 6.18 -3.95
N LEU A 40 7.94 6.58 -2.72
CA LEU A 40 6.93 7.60 -2.44
C LEU A 40 7.51 8.94 -1.99
N ASN A 41 8.85 9.08 -1.91
CA ASN A 41 9.47 10.28 -1.36
C ASN A 41 9.06 11.56 -2.09
N GLU A 42 8.99 11.50 -3.42
CA GLU A 42 8.53 12.63 -4.25
C GLU A 42 7.07 12.98 -3.94
N LEU A 43 6.18 12.00 -3.93
CA LEU A 43 4.76 12.19 -3.61
C LEU A 43 4.53 12.79 -2.21
N LYS A 44 5.30 12.32 -1.21
CA LYS A 44 5.27 12.86 0.16
C LYS A 44 5.82 14.29 0.22
N ALA A 45 6.86 14.60 -0.55
CA ALA A 45 7.45 15.95 -0.61
C ALA A 45 6.52 16.96 -1.28
N GLU A 46 5.73 16.54 -2.29
CA GLU A 46 4.72 17.36 -2.95
C GLU A 46 3.49 17.63 -2.06
N ASN A 47 3.25 16.77 -1.06
CA ASN A 47 2.10 16.83 -0.16
C ASN A 47 2.50 16.96 1.33
N PRO A 48 3.24 18.02 1.71
CA PRO A 48 3.75 18.16 3.07
C PRO A 48 2.61 18.25 4.09
N GLY A 49 2.69 17.43 5.14
CA GLY A 49 1.72 17.43 6.24
C GLY A 49 0.36 16.81 5.92
N LYS A 50 0.18 16.21 4.73
CA LYS A 50 -1.02 15.47 4.36
C LYS A 50 -0.77 13.97 4.38
N LEU A 51 -1.82 13.19 4.62
CA LEU A 51 -1.78 11.75 4.38
C LEU A 51 -1.86 11.51 2.87
N VAL A 52 -0.78 10.95 2.30
CA VAL A 52 -0.77 10.45 0.91
C VAL A 52 -1.30 9.01 0.85
N THR A 53 -1.35 8.33 2.00
CA THR A 53 -2.00 7.03 2.17
C THR A 53 -2.79 7.07 3.46
N ASP A 54 -4.09 6.78 3.38
CA ASP A 54 -4.97 6.75 4.54
C ASP A 54 -4.53 5.69 5.55
N ASN A 55 -4.90 5.89 6.81
CA ASN A 55 -4.62 4.92 7.86
C ASN A 55 -5.52 3.69 7.69
N PHE A 56 -4.94 2.50 7.73
CA PHE A 56 -5.66 1.24 7.68
C PHE A 56 -4.88 0.12 8.37
N THR A 57 -5.59 -0.95 8.72
CA THR A 57 -4.99 -2.18 9.22
C THR A 57 -5.61 -3.39 8.52
N ILE A 58 -4.74 -4.25 8.02
CA ILE A 58 -5.05 -5.61 7.58
C ILE A 58 -4.41 -6.53 8.61
N GLU A 59 -5.25 -7.10 9.48
CA GLU A 59 -4.77 -7.96 10.58
C GLU A 59 -4.00 -9.19 10.08
N LYS A 60 -4.43 -9.74 8.94
CA LYS A 60 -3.74 -10.84 8.26
C LYS A 60 -4.13 -10.85 6.78
N VAL A 61 -3.15 -10.80 5.89
CA VAL A 61 -3.37 -11.08 4.47
C VAL A 61 -3.77 -12.55 4.32
N PRO A 62 -4.89 -12.88 3.66
CA PRO A 62 -5.34 -14.26 3.49
C PRO A 62 -4.29 -15.16 2.83
N GLU A 63 -4.36 -16.45 3.12
CA GLU A 63 -3.59 -17.46 2.40
C GLU A 63 -3.86 -17.35 0.87
N ASP A 64 -2.86 -17.66 0.05
CA ASP A 64 -2.90 -17.57 -1.42
C ASP A 64 -3.25 -16.18 -2.00
N SER A 65 -3.14 -15.12 -1.20
CA SER A 65 -3.46 -13.75 -1.61
C SER A 65 -2.30 -12.80 -1.36
N TYR A 66 -2.24 -11.72 -2.14
CA TYR A 66 -1.33 -10.60 -1.90
C TYR A 66 -2.13 -9.33 -1.64
N PHE A 67 -1.65 -8.51 -0.72
CA PHE A 67 -2.11 -7.13 -0.63
C PHE A 67 -1.25 -6.24 -1.54
N VAL A 68 -1.89 -5.49 -2.43
CA VAL A 68 -1.21 -4.70 -3.45
C VAL A 68 -1.71 -3.25 -3.45
N MET A 69 -0.82 -2.30 -3.73
CA MET A 69 -1.14 -0.89 -3.89
C MET A 69 -0.43 -0.30 -5.11
N GLY A 70 -1.01 0.72 -5.73
CA GLY A 70 -0.31 1.49 -6.77
C GLY A 70 0.60 2.54 -6.13
N ASP A 71 1.74 2.85 -6.76
CA ASP A 71 2.65 3.89 -6.25
C ASP A 71 2.03 5.30 -6.36
N ASN A 72 1.10 5.50 -7.32
CA ASN A 72 0.31 6.72 -7.42
C ASN A 72 -0.90 6.67 -6.46
N ARG A 73 -0.63 6.85 -5.17
CA ARG A 73 -1.56 6.54 -4.06
C ARG A 73 -2.87 7.31 -4.09
N GLU A 74 -2.84 8.57 -4.54
CA GLU A 74 -4.01 9.45 -4.54
C GLU A 74 -5.05 9.08 -5.61
N VAL A 75 -4.63 8.49 -6.73
CA VAL A 75 -5.51 8.17 -7.87
C VAL A 75 -5.57 6.68 -8.19
N SER A 76 -4.80 5.86 -7.47
CA SER A 76 -4.81 4.41 -7.64
C SER A 76 -6.13 3.83 -7.11
N LYS A 77 -7.05 3.56 -8.02
CA LYS A 77 -8.17 2.65 -7.81
C LYS A 77 -7.72 1.20 -7.69
#